data_AF-A0A956PVK3-F1
#
_entry.id   AF-A0A956PVK3-F1
#
_cell.length_a   1.000
_cell.length_b   1.000
_cell.length_c   1.000
_cell.angle_alpha   90.00
_cell.angle_beta   90.00
_cell.angle_gamma   90.00
#
_symmetry.space_group_name_H-M   'P 1'
#
loop_
_entity.id
_entity.type
_entity.pdbx_description
1 polymer ?
#
loop_
_entity_poly.entity_id
_entity_poly.type
_entity_poly.pdbx_seq_one_letter_code
_entity_poly.pdbx_strand_id
1 'polypeptide(L)'
;MSEPLCHSLREGPWRVLVASGYRAPAVELVRGLPARAVLRDDKRSRVIRLDNLPGMAESAAGLVLKIPRWQDGRFWNRLTTLWREGESRRAFRRALRLQGLGIPAPRPVMQWERRAWGCVVESGWLYEYAQGDPVDERHWPEVIRLLGRLHAAGLAHGDPHLANWIQHQGQVIALDCAPHRSAWPALAAAYDFVLLRNCEPRLEALLPGTHSVWWRLALARDAWVHGLRRLKRWLRGRPAGQ
;
A
#
# COMPACT_ATOMS: atom_id res chain seq x y z
N MET A 1 -10.60 -13.52 -23.88
CA MET A 1 -9.90 -12.25 -23.54
C MET A 1 -10.42 -11.80 -22.20
N SER A 2 -9.58 -11.72 -21.18
CA SER A 2 -9.99 -11.25 -19.84
C SER A 2 -10.35 -9.76 -19.93
N GLU A 3 -11.49 -9.34 -19.37
CA GLU A 3 -11.83 -7.91 -19.30
C GLU A 3 -10.72 -7.14 -18.58
N PRO A 4 -10.39 -5.91 -19.03
CA PRO A 4 -9.40 -5.09 -18.35
C PRO A 4 -9.88 -4.81 -16.93
N LEU A 5 -8.97 -4.85 -15.94
CA LEU A 5 -9.28 -4.59 -14.51
C LEU A 5 -9.64 -3.12 -14.22
N CYS A 6 -9.39 -2.23 -15.18
CA CYS A 6 -9.75 -0.82 -15.09
C CYS A 6 -9.84 -0.18 -16.48
N HIS A 7 -10.56 0.93 -16.57
CA HIS A 7 -10.65 1.76 -17.78
C HIS A 7 -10.01 3.13 -17.53
N SER A 8 -9.43 3.72 -18.59
CA SER A 8 -8.82 5.05 -18.53
C SER A 8 -9.68 6.06 -19.26
N LEU A 9 -9.82 7.25 -18.67
CA LEU A 9 -10.54 8.38 -19.25
C LEU A 9 -9.86 9.70 -18.92
N ARG A 10 -10.30 10.76 -19.61
CA ARG A 10 -9.90 12.13 -19.33
C ARG A 10 -11.12 12.95 -18.90
N GLU A 11 -10.95 13.74 -17.87
CA GLU A 11 -11.97 14.66 -17.36
C GLU A 11 -11.31 16.02 -17.14
N GLY A 12 -11.50 16.95 -18.08
CA GLY A 12 -10.79 18.22 -18.08
C GLY A 12 -9.26 18.04 -17.97
N PRO A 13 -8.59 18.59 -16.94
CA PRO A 13 -7.14 18.45 -16.75
C PRO A 13 -6.72 17.10 -16.15
N TRP A 14 -7.68 16.25 -15.77
CA TRP A 14 -7.45 15.01 -15.04
C TRP A 14 -7.27 13.82 -15.98
N ARG A 15 -6.25 13.00 -15.69
CA ARG A 15 -6.14 11.64 -16.19
C ARG A 15 -6.69 10.71 -15.13
N VAL A 16 -7.71 9.93 -15.46
CA VAL A 16 -8.45 9.11 -14.50
C VAL A 16 -8.35 7.64 -14.87
N LEU A 17 -8.20 6.79 -13.86
CA LEU A 17 -8.36 5.34 -13.94
C LEU A 17 -9.52 4.93 -13.03
N VAL A 18 -10.39 4.05 -13.51
CA VAL A 18 -11.56 3.57 -12.76
C VAL A 18 -11.57 2.06 -12.80
N ALA A 19 -11.72 1.43 -11.63
CA ALA A 19 -11.75 -0.02 -11.53
C ALA A 19 -13.01 -0.57 -12.20
N SER A 20 -12.90 -1.75 -12.80
CA SER A 20 -14.03 -2.38 -13.48
C SER A 20 -15.16 -2.68 -12.49
N GLY A 21 -16.40 -2.44 -12.91
CA GLY A 21 -17.58 -2.51 -12.05
C GLY A 21 -17.97 -1.18 -11.38
N TYR A 22 -17.12 -0.14 -11.45
CA TYR A 22 -17.48 1.20 -10.98
C TYR A 22 -17.74 2.16 -12.14
N ARG A 23 -18.65 3.11 -11.93
CA ARG A 23 -18.78 4.30 -12.78
C ARG A 23 -17.83 5.38 -12.28
N ALA A 24 -17.25 6.12 -13.21
CA ALA A 24 -16.38 7.25 -12.90
C ALA A 24 -17.21 8.43 -12.35
N PRO A 25 -17.13 8.78 -11.06
CA PRO A 25 -17.67 10.05 -10.60
C PRO A 25 -16.74 11.18 -11.08
N ALA A 26 -17.29 12.38 -11.22
CA ALA A 26 -16.49 13.55 -11.54
C ALA A 26 -15.41 13.79 -10.46
N VAL A 27 -14.16 14.05 -10.85
CA VAL A 27 -13.06 14.27 -9.90
C VAL A 27 -13.37 15.43 -8.94
N GLU A 28 -13.94 16.52 -9.46
CA GLU A 28 -14.30 17.67 -8.63
C GLU A 28 -15.44 17.37 -7.65
N LEU A 29 -16.38 16.50 -8.03
CA LEU A 29 -17.42 16.02 -7.12
C LEU A 29 -16.79 15.28 -5.94
N VAL A 30 -15.91 14.31 -6.21
CA VAL A 30 -15.24 13.52 -5.16
C VAL A 30 -14.40 14.40 -4.24
N ARG A 31 -13.68 15.38 -4.80
CA ARG A 31 -12.86 16.32 -4.03
C ARG A 31 -13.69 17.30 -3.18
N GLY A 32 -14.91 17.60 -3.61
CA GLY A 32 -15.84 18.50 -2.92
C GLY A 32 -16.74 17.83 -1.89
N LEU A 33 -16.77 16.49 -1.82
CA LEU A 33 -17.60 15.79 -0.84
C LEU A 33 -17.20 16.11 0.60
N PRO A 34 -18.19 16.28 1.50
CA PRO A 34 -17.90 16.46 2.92
C PRO A 34 -17.24 15.20 3.50
N ALA A 35 -16.23 15.41 4.34
CA ALA A 35 -15.60 14.33 5.07
C ALA A 35 -16.50 13.88 6.21
N ARG A 36 -16.90 12.61 6.21
CA ARG A 36 -17.56 11.99 7.37
C ARG A 36 -16.61 11.89 8.55
N ALA A 37 -15.34 11.59 8.28
CA ALA A 37 -14.28 11.58 9.29
C ALA A 37 -12.91 11.86 8.64
N VAL A 38 -12.02 12.49 9.39
CA VAL A 38 -10.62 12.66 9.01
C VAL A 38 -9.81 11.56 9.67
N LEU A 39 -9.29 10.61 8.88
CA LEU A 39 -8.49 9.49 9.39
C LEU A 39 -7.03 9.90 9.59
N ARG A 40 -6.52 10.77 8.71
CA ARG A 40 -5.17 11.32 8.78
C ARG A 40 -5.11 12.66 8.06
N ASP A 41 -4.53 13.66 8.68
CA ASP A 41 -4.23 14.92 8.01
C ASP A 41 -2.86 15.44 8.46
N ASP A 42 -1.84 15.18 7.65
CA ASP A 42 -0.48 15.64 7.92
C ASP A 42 0.19 16.19 6.65
N LYS A 43 1.45 16.63 6.81
CA LYS A 43 2.27 17.12 5.68
C LYS A 43 2.49 16.05 4.60
N ARG A 44 2.40 14.77 4.93
CA ARG A 44 2.64 13.64 4.01
C ARG A 44 1.40 13.33 3.19
N SER A 45 0.25 13.20 3.83
CA SER A 45 -0.98 12.78 3.17
C SER A 45 -2.22 13.24 3.94
N ARG A 46 -3.28 13.48 3.18
CA ARG A 46 -4.65 13.60 3.71
C ARG A 46 -5.41 12.32 3.39
N VAL A 47 -6.03 11.71 4.39
CA VAL A 47 -6.88 10.53 4.28
C VAL A 47 -8.20 10.82 4.98
N ILE A 48 -9.29 10.82 4.21
CA ILE A 48 -10.63 11.13 4.73
C ILE A 48 -11.60 10.01 4.36
N ARG A 49 -12.53 9.74 5.27
CA ARG A 49 -13.68 8.87 5.03
C ARG A 49 -14.81 9.72 4.45
N LEU A 50 -15.39 9.24 3.36
CA LEU A 50 -16.53 9.82 2.68
C LEU A 50 -17.73 8.87 2.78
N ASP A 51 -18.92 9.43 2.67
CA ASP A 51 -20.12 8.63 2.42
C ASP A 51 -20.09 8.05 0.99
N ASN A 52 -21.05 7.17 0.69
CA ASN A 52 -21.19 6.61 -0.65
C ASN A 52 -21.47 7.70 -1.68
N LEU A 53 -20.90 7.51 -2.87
CA LEU A 53 -21.17 8.40 -4.00
C LEU A 53 -22.57 8.11 -4.57
N PRO A 54 -23.33 9.15 -4.95
CA PRO A 54 -24.59 8.97 -5.68
C PRO A 54 -24.37 8.14 -6.95
N GLY A 55 -25.17 7.08 -7.12
CA GLY A 55 -25.11 6.21 -8.32
C GLY A 55 -23.98 5.16 -8.32
N MET A 56 -23.25 4.99 -7.21
CA MET A 56 -22.45 3.79 -6.97
C MET A 56 -23.28 2.75 -6.22
N ALA A 57 -23.03 1.46 -6.51
CA ALA A 57 -23.53 0.38 -5.66
C ALA A 57 -23.08 0.68 -4.22
N GLU A 58 -24.02 0.60 -3.28
CA GLU A 58 -23.74 0.94 -1.88
C GLU A 58 -22.58 0.09 -1.35
N SER A 59 -21.42 0.71 -1.14
CA SER A 59 -20.46 0.15 -0.20
C SER A 59 -21.09 0.31 1.18
N ALA A 60 -21.49 -0.78 1.82
CA ALA A 60 -22.12 -0.74 3.14
C ALA A 60 -21.30 0.04 4.20
N ALA A 61 -19.99 0.24 3.95
CA ALA A 61 -19.05 0.89 4.87
C ALA A 61 -18.62 2.31 4.44
N GLY A 62 -18.94 2.78 3.23
CA GLY A 62 -18.48 4.06 2.68
C GLY A 62 -17.17 3.97 1.91
N LEU A 63 -16.51 5.13 1.72
CA LEU A 63 -15.33 5.28 0.86
C LEU A 63 -14.18 5.98 1.60
N VAL A 64 -12.95 5.80 1.12
CA VAL A 64 -11.77 6.51 1.60
C VAL A 64 -11.04 7.20 0.47
N LEU A 65 -10.84 8.51 0.63
CA LEU A 65 -10.02 9.33 -0.25
C LEU A 65 -8.64 9.56 0.37
N LYS A 66 -7.58 9.19 -0.34
CA LYS A 66 -6.18 9.47 0.03
C LYS A 66 -5.51 10.39 -0.99
N ILE A 67 -4.96 11.50 -0.50
CA ILE A 67 -4.25 12.53 -1.27
C ILE A 67 -2.80 12.63 -0.76
N PRO A 68 -1.78 12.25 -1.55
CA PRO A 68 -0.38 12.23 -1.12
C PRO A 68 0.30 13.60 -1.30
N ARG A 69 0.03 14.54 -0.38
CA ARG A 69 0.52 15.94 -0.43
C ARG A 69 2.03 16.09 -0.53
N TRP A 70 2.82 15.31 0.20
CA TRP A 70 4.28 15.44 0.19
C TRP A 70 4.90 14.91 -1.09
N GLN A 71 4.40 13.76 -1.56
CA GLN A 71 4.86 13.15 -2.80
C GLN A 71 4.56 14.06 -3.98
N ASP A 72 3.36 14.62 -4.00
CA ASP A 72 2.92 15.53 -5.06
C ASP A 72 3.44 16.96 -4.88
N GLY A 73 3.99 17.32 -3.73
CA GLY A 73 4.55 18.65 -3.45
C GLY A 73 6.05 18.77 -3.74
N ARG A 74 6.81 17.69 -3.52
CA ARG A 74 8.28 17.73 -3.56
C ARG A 74 8.81 17.72 -4.99
N PHE A 75 9.56 18.75 -5.36
CA PHE A 75 10.15 18.93 -6.70
C PHE A 75 10.80 17.65 -7.27
N TRP A 76 11.74 17.06 -6.53
CA TRP A 76 12.40 15.82 -6.98
C TRP A 76 11.45 14.65 -7.20
N ASN A 77 10.42 14.51 -6.36
CA ASN A 77 9.42 13.46 -6.56
C ASN A 77 8.60 13.73 -7.84
N ARG A 78 8.19 14.98 -8.07
CA ARG A 78 7.50 15.38 -9.31
C ARG A 78 8.35 15.08 -10.54
N LEU A 79 9.62 15.44 -10.54
CA LEU A 79 10.53 15.16 -11.67
C LEU A 79 10.63 13.67 -11.96
N THR A 80 10.72 12.81 -10.94
CA THR A 80 10.75 11.36 -11.19
C THR A 80 9.50 10.85 -11.91
N THR A 81 8.38 11.58 -11.86
CA THR A 81 7.14 11.17 -12.55
C THR A 81 7.15 11.40 -14.07
N LEU A 82 8.24 11.94 -14.63
CA LEU A 82 8.50 11.91 -16.07
C LEU A 82 8.78 10.49 -16.55
N TRP A 83 9.46 9.69 -15.73
CA TRP A 83 9.84 8.30 -16.04
C TRP A 83 9.12 7.27 -15.18
N ARG A 84 8.38 7.72 -14.15
CA ARG A 84 7.65 6.87 -13.21
C ARG A 84 6.19 7.29 -13.09
N GLU A 85 5.35 6.35 -12.71
CA GLU A 85 3.97 6.66 -12.33
C GLU A 85 3.89 7.48 -11.03
N GLY A 86 2.83 8.30 -10.89
CA GLY A 86 2.51 9.01 -9.66
C GLY A 86 2.11 8.07 -8.52
N GLU A 87 2.19 8.54 -7.28
CA GLU A 87 1.98 7.67 -6.11
C GLU A 87 0.56 7.10 -6.06
N SER A 88 -0.46 7.93 -6.30
CA SER A 88 -1.86 7.48 -6.32
C SER A 88 -2.11 6.42 -7.40
N ARG A 89 -1.52 6.60 -8.60
CA ARG A 89 -1.63 5.63 -9.71
C ARG A 89 -0.98 4.29 -9.38
N ARG A 90 0.18 4.33 -8.73
CA ARG A 90 0.87 3.13 -8.23
C ARG A 90 0.05 2.44 -7.16
N ALA A 91 -0.51 3.16 -6.20
CA ALA A 91 -1.35 2.61 -5.14
C ALA A 91 -2.59 1.90 -5.72
N PHE A 92 -3.29 2.56 -6.64
CA PHE A 92 -4.43 1.98 -7.36
C PHE A 92 -4.07 0.69 -8.10
N ARG A 93 -2.99 0.69 -8.88
CA ARG A 93 -2.53 -0.51 -9.61
C ARG A 93 -2.04 -1.63 -8.69
N ARG A 94 -1.43 -1.30 -7.56
CA ARG A 94 -1.04 -2.29 -6.55
C ARG A 94 -2.26 -2.98 -5.96
N ALA A 95 -3.30 -2.24 -5.60
CA ALA A 95 -4.54 -2.80 -5.09
C ALA A 95 -5.20 -3.75 -6.11
N LEU A 96 -5.32 -3.34 -7.38
CA LEU A 96 -5.81 -4.20 -8.46
C LEU A 96 -4.95 -5.46 -8.64
N ARG A 97 -3.63 -5.32 -8.55
CA ARG A 97 -2.70 -6.46 -8.67
C ARG A 97 -2.88 -7.45 -7.53
N LEU A 98 -3.06 -6.99 -6.30
CA LEU A 98 -3.31 -7.86 -5.14
C LEU A 98 -4.62 -8.61 -5.29
N GLN A 99 -5.69 -7.93 -5.74
CA GLN A 99 -6.96 -8.58 -6.06
C GLN A 99 -6.79 -9.67 -7.14
N GLY A 100 -6.04 -9.39 -8.21
CA GLY A 100 -5.75 -10.38 -9.24
C GLY A 100 -4.92 -11.59 -8.75
N LEU A 101 -4.18 -11.45 -7.65
CA LEU A 101 -3.48 -12.56 -6.98
C LEU A 101 -4.36 -13.25 -5.92
N GLY A 102 -5.59 -12.77 -5.74
CA GLY A 102 -6.52 -13.21 -4.69
C GLY A 102 -6.03 -12.90 -3.27
N ILE A 103 -5.17 -11.89 -3.11
CA ILE A 103 -4.75 -11.36 -1.81
C ILE A 103 -5.76 -10.27 -1.43
N PRO A 104 -6.51 -10.43 -0.34
CA PRO A 104 -7.48 -9.42 0.09
C PRO A 104 -6.77 -8.09 0.38
N ALA A 105 -7.28 -7.01 -0.22
CA ALA A 105 -6.76 -5.65 -0.09
C ALA A 105 -7.92 -4.66 -0.28
N PRO A 106 -7.79 -3.38 0.17
CA PRO A 106 -8.82 -2.38 -0.02
C PRO A 106 -9.22 -2.27 -1.50
N ARG A 107 -10.52 -2.36 -1.79
CA ARG A 107 -11.00 -2.40 -3.17
C ARG A 107 -10.84 -1.03 -3.82
N PRO A 108 -10.00 -0.88 -4.85
CA PRO A 108 -9.81 0.40 -5.49
C PRO A 108 -11.05 0.75 -6.32
N VAL A 109 -11.47 2.03 -6.26
CA VAL A 109 -12.63 2.54 -7.00
C VAL A 109 -12.15 3.38 -8.18
N MET A 110 -11.36 4.41 -7.89
CA MET A 110 -10.81 5.30 -8.91
C MET A 110 -9.50 5.94 -8.47
N GLN A 111 -8.76 6.47 -9.44
CA GLN A 111 -7.57 7.26 -9.24
C GLN A 111 -7.54 8.38 -10.26
N TRP A 112 -7.00 9.53 -9.88
CA TRP A 112 -6.78 10.66 -10.78
C TRP A 112 -5.39 11.28 -10.59
N GLU A 113 -4.86 11.86 -11.66
CA GLU A 113 -3.65 12.66 -11.64
C GLU A 113 -3.78 13.84 -12.62
N ARG A 114 -3.33 15.02 -12.18
CA ARG A 114 -3.10 16.17 -13.04
C ARG A 114 -1.61 16.33 -13.27
N ARG A 115 -1.24 16.62 -14.52
CA ARG A 115 0.15 16.77 -14.92
C ARG A 115 0.41 18.16 -15.48
N ALA A 116 1.56 18.73 -15.14
CA ALA A 116 2.11 19.93 -15.76
C ALA A 116 3.53 19.61 -16.22
N TRP A 117 3.87 19.96 -17.46
CA TRP A 117 5.18 19.63 -18.05
C TRP A 117 5.54 18.14 -17.93
N GLY A 118 4.54 17.26 -18.13
CA GLY A 118 4.70 15.81 -17.98
C GLY A 118 4.76 15.30 -16.53
N CYS A 119 5.03 16.17 -15.55
CA CYS A 119 5.15 15.80 -14.13
C CYS A 119 3.79 15.78 -13.43
N VAL A 120 3.54 14.82 -12.55
CA VAL A 120 2.38 14.81 -11.65
C VAL A 120 2.53 15.95 -10.65
N VAL A 121 1.57 16.87 -10.67
CA VAL A 121 1.52 18.02 -9.74
C VAL A 121 0.45 17.83 -8.67
N GLU A 122 -0.51 16.94 -8.93
CA GLU A 122 -1.62 16.66 -8.04
C GLU A 122 -2.22 15.30 -8.38
N SER A 123 -2.53 14.51 -7.36
CA SER A 123 -3.14 13.20 -7.52
C SER A 123 -4.00 12.82 -6.31
N GLY A 124 -4.88 11.85 -6.52
CA GLY A 124 -5.66 11.22 -5.47
C GLY A 124 -6.14 9.86 -5.90
N TRP A 125 -6.54 9.04 -4.94
CA TRP A 125 -7.23 7.78 -5.21
C TRP A 125 -8.27 7.50 -4.13
N LEU A 126 -9.28 6.75 -4.56
CA LEU A 126 -10.48 6.41 -3.83
C LEU A 126 -10.59 4.88 -3.77
N TYR A 127 -10.93 4.35 -2.61
CA TYR A 127 -11.12 2.92 -2.39
C TYR A 127 -12.23 2.69 -1.36
N GLU A 128 -12.79 1.49 -1.34
CA GLU A 128 -13.82 1.10 -0.36
C GLU A 128 -13.25 1.15 1.06
N TYR A 129 -14.01 1.73 1.99
CA TYR A 129 -13.61 1.71 3.39
C TYR A 129 -13.72 0.29 3.95
N ALA A 130 -12.60 -0.24 4.43
CA ALA A 130 -12.57 -1.47 5.17
C ALA A 130 -12.42 -1.16 6.67
N GLN A 131 -13.51 -1.31 7.42
CA GLN A 131 -13.49 -1.19 8.87
C GLN A 131 -12.93 -2.47 9.48
N GLY A 132 -11.70 -2.44 9.98
CA GLY A 132 -11.09 -3.62 10.58
C GLY A 132 -10.28 -3.31 11.82
N ASP A 133 -10.13 -4.34 12.63
CA ASP A 133 -9.33 -4.32 13.84
C ASP A 133 -7.90 -4.79 13.52
N PRO A 134 -6.89 -4.38 14.31
CA PRO A 134 -5.54 -4.94 14.19
C PRO A 134 -5.56 -6.46 14.29
N VAL A 135 -4.74 -7.13 13.49
CA VAL A 135 -4.58 -8.58 13.58
C VAL A 135 -3.93 -8.97 14.92
N ASP A 136 -4.36 -10.10 15.47
CA ASP A 136 -3.80 -10.72 16.68
C ASP A 136 -3.28 -12.14 16.40
N GLU A 137 -2.89 -12.86 17.46
CA GLU A 137 -2.32 -14.22 17.40
C GLU A 137 -3.14 -15.21 16.58
N ARG A 138 -4.47 -15.08 16.61
CA ARG A 138 -5.40 -15.97 15.90
C ARG A 138 -5.30 -15.80 14.38
N HIS A 139 -4.85 -14.63 13.93
CA HIS A 139 -4.77 -14.24 12.53
C HIS A 139 -3.38 -14.46 11.91
N TRP A 140 -2.36 -14.72 12.74
CA TRP A 140 -0.99 -14.90 12.29
C TRP A 140 -0.80 -15.99 11.21
N PRO A 141 -1.41 -17.19 11.33
CA PRO A 141 -1.28 -18.20 10.28
C PRO A 141 -1.82 -17.71 8.92
N GLU A 142 -2.89 -16.92 8.94
CA GLU A 142 -3.47 -16.37 7.72
C GLU A 142 -2.58 -15.28 7.10
N VAL A 143 -2.00 -14.40 7.91
CA VAL A 143 -1.00 -13.42 7.45
C VAL A 143 0.19 -14.12 6.78
N ILE A 144 0.75 -15.14 7.42
CA ILE A 144 1.87 -15.92 6.89
C ILE A 144 1.48 -16.62 5.59
N ARG A 145 0.27 -17.18 5.52
CA ARG A 145 -0.26 -17.82 4.31
C ARG A 145 -0.42 -16.83 3.16
N LEU A 146 -0.95 -15.63 3.41
CA LEU A 146 -1.09 -14.57 2.40
C LEU A 146 0.26 -14.07 1.89
N LEU A 147 1.25 -13.92 2.79
CA LEU A 147 2.64 -13.64 2.39
C LEU A 147 3.22 -14.77 1.54
N GLY A 148 3.02 -16.03 1.93
CA GLY A 148 3.44 -17.19 1.15
C GLY A 148 2.85 -17.21 -0.25
N ARG A 149 1.57 -16.82 -0.43
CA ARG A 149 0.96 -16.68 -1.76
C ARG A 149 1.63 -15.58 -2.59
N LEU A 150 1.96 -14.45 -1.97
CA LEU A 150 2.69 -13.38 -2.63
C LEU A 150 4.08 -13.85 -3.10
N HIS A 151 4.80 -14.56 -2.22
CA HIS A 151 6.12 -15.13 -2.50
C HIS A 151 6.07 -16.19 -3.60
N ALA A 152 5.04 -17.05 -3.60
CA ALA A 152 4.82 -18.04 -4.66
C ALA A 152 4.58 -17.39 -6.04
N ALA A 153 4.03 -16.18 -6.07
CA ALA A 153 3.91 -15.38 -7.30
C ALA A 153 5.22 -14.65 -7.70
N GLY A 154 6.33 -14.91 -7.00
CA GLY A 154 7.64 -14.28 -7.23
C GLY A 154 7.69 -12.82 -6.78
N LEU A 155 6.85 -12.42 -5.83
CA LEU A 155 6.72 -11.05 -5.34
C LEU A 155 7.03 -11.00 -3.85
N ALA A 156 7.65 -9.91 -3.40
CA ALA A 156 7.82 -9.61 -1.99
C ALA A 156 6.95 -8.42 -1.58
N HIS A 157 6.50 -8.41 -0.33
CA HIS A 157 5.69 -7.34 0.26
C HIS A 157 6.53 -6.07 0.47
N GLY A 158 7.74 -6.23 1.01
CA GLY A 158 8.70 -5.15 1.27
C GLY A 158 8.49 -4.35 2.55
N ASP A 159 7.33 -4.50 3.22
CA ASP A 159 7.01 -3.89 4.52
C ASP A 159 5.88 -4.67 5.22
N PRO A 160 6.07 -5.97 5.53
CA PRO A 160 4.98 -6.85 5.97
C PRO A 160 4.62 -6.71 7.47
N HIS A 161 4.84 -5.53 8.08
CA HIS A 161 4.56 -5.30 9.50
C HIS A 161 3.11 -5.64 9.86
N LEU A 162 2.84 -6.16 11.07
CA LEU A 162 1.49 -6.53 11.51
C LEU A 162 0.47 -5.37 11.42
N ALA A 163 0.92 -4.12 11.60
CA ALA A 163 0.06 -2.94 11.44
C ALA A 163 -0.43 -2.70 10.00
N ASN A 164 0.19 -3.34 9.01
CA ASN A 164 -0.24 -3.34 7.62
C ASN A 164 -1.23 -4.48 7.33
N TRP A 165 -1.76 -5.14 8.37
CA TRP A 165 -2.80 -6.15 8.25
C TRP A 165 -3.94 -5.83 9.21
N ILE A 166 -5.18 -5.94 8.74
CA ILE A 166 -6.37 -5.80 9.59
C ILE A 166 -7.33 -6.95 9.35
N GLN A 167 -8.08 -7.30 10.38
CA GLN A 167 -9.21 -8.23 10.28
C GLN A 167 -10.47 -7.43 9.93
N HIS A 168 -11.08 -7.72 8.80
CA HIS A 168 -12.30 -7.07 8.33
C HIS A 168 -13.30 -8.12 7.87
N GLN A 169 -14.50 -8.17 8.44
CA GLN A 169 -15.57 -9.09 8.01
C GLN A 169 -15.12 -10.57 7.92
N GLY A 170 -14.37 -11.05 8.92
CA GLY A 170 -13.93 -12.45 8.95
C GLY A 170 -12.69 -12.77 8.09
N GLN A 171 -12.13 -11.79 7.36
CA GLN A 171 -10.95 -11.97 6.52
C GLN A 171 -9.81 -11.02 6.91
N VAL A 172 -8.58 -11.50 6.79
CA VAL A 172 -7.37 -10.67 6.92
C VAL A 172 -7.12 -9.96 5.60
N ILE A 173 -6.99 -8.63 5.65
CA ILE A 173 -6.72 -7.80 4.47
C ILE A 173 -5.38 -7.08 4.61
N ALA A 174 -4.64 -6.98 3.50
CA ALA A 174 -3.35 -6.30 3.40
C ALA A 174 -3.54 -4.81 3.12
N LEU A 175 -3.05 -3.97 4.01
CA LEU A 175 -2.92 -2.52 3.85
C LEU A 175 -1.52 -2.18 3.34
N ASP A 176 -1.42 -1.10 2.56
CA ASP A 176 -0.16 -0.52 2.07
C ASP A 176 0.86 -1.53 1.48
N CYS A 177 0.39 -2.63 0.92
CA CYS A 177 1.23 -3.62 0.29
C CYS A 177 1.73 -3.10 -1.08
N ALA A 178 3.05 -3.03 -1.23
CA ALA A 178 3.72 -2.56 -2.44
C ALA A 178 4.48 -3.70 -3.13
N PRO A 179 3.76 -4.69 -3.70
CA PRO A 179 4.37 -5.91 -4.19
C PRO A 179 5.38 -5.62 -5.30
N HIS A 180 6.60 -6.12 -5.13
CA HIS A 180 7.70 -5.90 -6.05
C HIS A 180 8.42 -7.20 -6.37
N ARG A 181 9.03 -7.25 -7.56
CA ARG A 181 9.93 -8.36 -7.92
C ARG A 181 11.34 -8.04 -7.42
N SER A 182 12.03 -9.09 -6.99
CA SER A 182 13.44 -9.05 -6.63
C SER A 182 14.22 -9.91 -7.60
N ALA A 183 15.47 -9.53 -7.90
CA ALA A 183 16.42 -10.40 -8.58
C ALA A 183 16.76 -11.66 -7.75
N TRP A 184 16.50 -11.60 -6.43
CA TRP A 184 16.71 -12.68 -5.48
C TRP A 184 15.38 -12.98 -4.75
N PRO A 185 14.43 -13.71 -5.38
CA PRO A 185 13.09 -13.90 -4.83
C PRO A 185 13.10 -14.60 -3.47
N ALA A 186 13.91 -15.65 -3.32
CA ALA A 186 14.02 -16.40 -2.06
C ALA A 186 14.56 -15.54 -0.91
N LEU A 187 15.56 -14.69 -1.18
CA LEU A 187 16.08 -13.74 -0.19
C LEU A 187 15.04 -12.67 0.17
N ALA A 188 14.29 -12.16 -0.81
CA ALA A 188 13.26 -11.16 -0.57
C ALA A 188 12.09 -11.73 0.26
N ALA A 189 11.68 -12.97 -0.03
CA ALA A 189 10.68 -13.70 0.75
C ALA A 189 11.14 -13.94 2.20
N ALA A 190 12.36 -14.44 2.38
CA ALA A 190 12.94 -14.61 3.71
C ALA A 190 13.06 -13.28 4.47
N TYR A 191 13.41 -12.18 3.77
CA TYR A 191 13.49 -10.85 4.35
C TYR A 191 12.14 -10.31 4.81
N ASP A 192 11.06 -10.56 4.07
CA ASP A 192 9.70 -10.23 4.53
C ASP A 192 9.39 -10.94 5.86
N PHE A 193 9.71 -12.23 5.99
CA PHE A 193 9.47 -12.96 7.25
C PHE A 193 10.36 -12.47 8.39
N VAL A 194 11.61 -12.06 8.13
CA VAL A 194 12.46 -11.40 9.13
C VAL A 194 11.86 -10.07 9.60
N LEU A 195 11.32 -9.25 8.68
CA LEU A 195 10.66 -7.99 9.03
C LEU A 195 9.40 -8.24 9.87
N LEU A 196 8.61 -9.24 9.52
CA LEU A 196 7.42 -9.63 10.27
C LEU A 196 7.79 -10.13 11.69
N ARG A 197 8.82 -10.98 11.81
CA ARG A 197 9.39 -11.41 13.10
C ARG A 197 9.85 -10.23 13.96
N ASN A 198 10.49 -9.24 13.36
CA ASN A 198 10.98 -8.07 14.10
C ASN A 198 9.84 -7.25 14.73
N CYS A 199 8.62 -7.32 14.19
CA CYS A 199 7.44 -6.74 14.84
C CYS A 199 6.96 -7.56 16.02
N GLU A 200 6.96 -8.89 15.89
CA GLU A 200 6.42 -9.81 16.88
C GLU A 200 7.26 -11.10 16.88
N PRO A 201 8.24 -11.21 17.77
CA PRO A 201 9.18 -12.33 17.79
C PRO A 201 8.51 -13.70 18.00
N ARG A 202 7.33 -13.74 18.64
CA ARG A 202 6.59 -14.99 18.87
C ARG A 202 6.11 -15.65 17.58
N LEU A 203 6.04 -14.89 16.48
CA LEU A 203 5.76 -15.44 15.15
C LEU A 203 6.82 -16.42 14.66
N GLU A 204 8.06 -16.36 15.15
CA GLU A 204 9.19 -17.13 14.61
C GLU A 204 8.91 -18.64 14.55
N ALA A 205 8.17 -19.18 15.53
CA ALA A 205 7.79 -20.59 15.57
C ALA A 205 6.86 -21.02 14.43
N LEU A 206 6.16 -20.07 13.79
CA LEU A 206 5.21 -20.30 12.70
C LEU A 206 5.83 -20.00 11.32
N LEU A 207 6.98 -19.33 11.27
CA LEU A 207 7.57 -18.86 10.02
C LEU A 207 8.22 -20.01 9.24
N PRO A 208 7.99 -20.11 7.92
CA PRO A 208 8.63 -21.12 7.10
C PRO A 208 10.11 -20.78 6.84
N GLY A 209 10.95 -21.80 6.73
CA GLY A 209 12.31 -21.66 6.21
C GLY A 209 13.30 -20.94 7.13
N THR A 210 13.04 -20.88 8.44
CA THR A 210 13.92 -20.27 9.46
C THR A 210 15.31 -20.94 9.56
N HIS A 211 15.47 -22.16 9.05
CA HIS A 211 16.77 -22.85 8.98
C HIS A 211 17.49 -22.68 7.63
N SER A 212 16.90 -21.95 6.68
CA SER A 212 17.47 -21.81 5.33
C SER A 212 18.68 -20.85 5.28
N VAL A 213 19.52 -21.01 4.26
CA VAL A 213 20.59 -20.04 3.97
C VAL A 213 20.03 -18.64 3.69
N TRP A 214 18.87 -18.57 3.05
CA TRP A 214 18.19 -17.30 2.74
C TRP A 214 17.73 -16.57 3.99
N TRP A 215 17.25 -17.29 5.01
CA TRP A 215 16.92 -16.72 6.30
C TRP A 215 18.14 -16.11 6.99
N ARG A 216 19.26 -16.83 7.02
CA ARG A 216 20.52 -16.32 7.60
C ARG A 216 21.01 -15.06 6.88
N LEU A 217 20.94 -15.06 5.54
CA LEU A 217 21.28 -13.89 4.72
C LEU A 217 20.31 -12.71 4.97
N ALA A 218 19.02 -12.99 5.14
CA ALA A 218 18.02 -11.98 5.46
C ALA A 218 18.27 -11.34 6.85
N LEU A 219 18.60 -12.13 7.87
CA LEU A 219 19.00 -11.63 9.19
C LEU A 219 20.27 -10.77 9.11
N ALA A 220 21.29 -11.21 8.36
CA ALA A 220 22.52 -10.45 8.17
C ALA A 220 22.25 -9.11 7.46
N ARG A 221 21.41 -9.13 6.41
CA ARG A 221 20.96 -7.91 5.72
C ARG A 221 20.25 -6.96 6.68
N ASP A 222 19.35 -7.48 7.52
CA ASP A 222 18.62 -6.67 8.48
C ASP A 222 19.56 -6.00 9.49
N ALA A 223 20.45 -6.78 10.09
CA ALA A 223 21.47 -6.29 11.02
C ALA A 223 22.34 -5.18 10.39
N TRP A 224 22.74 -5.36 9.13
CA TRP A 224 23.50 -4.36 8.38
C TRP A 224 22.71 -3.07 8.16
N VAL A 225 21.45 -3.14 7.74
CA VAL A 225 20.58 -1.97 7.55
C VAL A 225 20.41 -1.21 8.87
N HIS A 226 20.19 -1.91 9.98
CA HIS A 226 20.10 -1.29 11.30
C HIS A 226 21.43 -0.67 11.75
N GLY A 227 22.56 -1.31 11.45
CA GLY A 227 23.90 -0.78 11.69
C GLY A 227 24.15 0.54 10.95
N LEU A 228 23.83 0.59 9.65
CA LEU A 228 23.94 1.81 8.86
C LEU A 228 23.05 2.94 9.40
N ARG A 229 21.83 2.63 9.85
CA ARG A 229 20.92 3.61 10.47
C ARG A 229 21.51 4.17 11.77
N ARG A 230 22.15 3.34 12.60
CA ARG A 230 22.85 3.78 13.82
C ARG A 230 24.01 4.71 13.48
N LEU A 231 24.87 4.31 12.52
CA LEU A 231 25.99 5.13 12.07
C LEU A 231 25.54 6.49 11.54
N LYS A 232 24.49 6.52 10.72
CA LYS A 232 23.92 7.77 10.18
C LYS A 232 23.35 8.69 11.26
N ARG A 233 22.77 8.13 12.33
CA ARG A 233 22.30 8.92 13.48
C ARG A 233 23.47 9.52 14.26
N TRP A 234 24.50 8.71 14.50
CA TRP A 234 25.73 9.14 15.15
C TRP A 234 26.41 10.28 14.37
N LEU A 235 26.59 10.14 13.05
CA LEU A 235 27.16 11.18 12.18
C LEU A 235 26.36 12.49 12.17
N ARG A 236 25.05 12.45 12.49
CA ARG A 236 24.18 13.63 12.53
C ARG A 236 24.14 14.30 13.91
N GLY A 237 24.96 13.85 14.86
CA GLY A 237 25.04 14.43 16.21
C GLY A 237 23.74 14.33 17.00
N ARG A 238 22.82 13.41 16.64
CA ARG A 238 21.59 13.19 17.42
C ARG A 238 21.85 12.09 18.44
N PRO A 239 21.90 12.40 19.75
CA PRO A 239 22.06 11.38 20.77
C PRO A 239 20.90 10.38 20.70
N ALA A 240 21.21 9.12 20.93
CA ALA A 240 20.22 8.05 21.02
C ALA A 240 19.47 8.20 22.36
N GLY A 241 18.29 8.80 22.35
CA GLY A 241 17.48 8.90 23.56
C GLY A 241 16.37 9.94 23.49
N GLN A 242 15.24 9.54 22.91
CA GLN A 242 13.87 9.67 23.40
C GLN A 242 12.94 9.05 22.35
#